data_AF-A0A7Y7LAX1-F1
#
_entry.id   AF-A0A7Y7LAX1-F1
#
_cell.length_a   1.000
_cell.length_b   1.000
_cell.length_c   1.000
_cell.angle_alpha   90.00
_cell.angle_beta   90.00
_cell.angle_gamma   90.00
#
_symmetry.space_group_name_H-M   'P 1'
#
loop_
_entity.id
_entity.type
_entity.pdbx_description
1 polymer ?
#
loop_
_entity_poly.entity_id
_entity_poly.type
_entity_poly.pdbx_seq_one_letter_code
_entity_poly.pdbx_strand_id
1 'polypeptide(L)'
;MKKAVKYWCGFVVLLCLFTVFTAFLPGYPTASLKFPYKQAGLTPEQAAAHLLSRFTYGATPGEVEEVSKIGPEKWFAQQLDAQLPDDSLNQLLNKYDALKLSNTEVVAQYPKGAQVLRMAVRDGVVNKDSVKTDRKAYRDQLQNYMQQNGLKPEQELLRQFINQKILRAAYSNNQLQEVMTSFWFNHFNVSIVKNDCSQYIPAYERDVIRPNALGKFNDLLLATAKSPAMLYYLDNFSSSGNKDNMEQSNRPIHRRLMQQMQGADTGRFANMPKLNKAKKAQGLNENYAREVMELHTLGVDGGYTQQDVTQAAKVLTGWSVYPMGNYGQAGQKTYEPYWG
;
A
#
# COMPACT_ATOMS: atom_id res chain seq x y z
N MET A 1 -65.82 2.62 -9.15
CA MET A 1 -64.42 2.84 -9.59
C MET A 1 -63.54 3.59 -8.58
N LYS A 2 -63.97 4.71 -7.97
CA LYS A 2 -63.10 5.52 -7.08
C LYS A 2 -62.58 4.83 -5.81
N LYS A 3 -63.33 3.90 -5.20
CA LYS A 3 -62.89 3.17 -4.00
C LYS A 3 -61.79 2.13 -4.31
N ALA A 4 -61.94 1.37 -5.40
CA ALA A 4 -60.98 0.34 -5.82
C ALA A 4 -59.60 0.94 -6.16
N VAL A 5 -59.56 2.09 -6.84
CA VAL A 5 -58.31 2.81 -7.13
C VAL A 5 -57.62 3.29 -5.85
N LYS A 6 -58.39 3.71 -4.84
CA LYS A 6 -57.85 4.16 -3.54
C LYS A 6 -57.21 3.02 -2.75
N TYR A 7 -57.82 1.83 -2.77
CA TYR A 7 -57.23 0.62 -2.16
C TYR A 7 -56.00 0.13 -2.93
N TRP A 8 -56.01 0.22 -4.26
CA TRP A 8 -54.88 -0.16 -5.10
C TRP A 8 -53.69 0.78 -4.93
N CYS A 9 -53.89 2.10 -4.91
CA CYS A 9 -52.84 3.06 -4.58
C CYS A 9 -52.31 2.88 -3.15
N GLY A 10 -53.18 2.59 -2.17
CA GLY A 10 -52.75 2.28 -0.81
C GLY A 10 -51.88 1.02 -0.73
N PHE A 11 -52.24 -0.03 -1.48
CA PHE A 11 -51.46 -1.27 -1.57
C PHE A 11 -50.10 -1.04 -2.24
N VAL A 12 -50.05 -0.29 -3.33
CA VAL A 12 -48.78 0.05 -4.02
C VAL A 12 -47.86 0.87 -3.12
N VAL A 13 -48.40 1.85 -2.38
CA VAL A 13 -47.61 2.66 -1.43
C VAL A 13 -47.08 1.79 -0.28
N LEU A 14 -47.88 0.87 0.26
CA LEU A 14 -47.42 -0.09 1.29
C LEU A 14 -46.33 -1.02 0.75
N LEU A 15 -46.46 -1.47 -0.49
CA LEU A 15 -45.48 -2.36 -1.13
C LEU A 15 -44.17 -1.63 -1.42
N CYS A 16 -44.22 -0.36 -1.87
CA CYS A 16 -43.05 0.50 -2.02
C CYS A 16 -42.39 0.86 -0.68
N LEU A 17 -43.18 1.10 0.37
CA LEU A 17 -42.63 1.34 1.71
C LEU A 17 -41.95 0.08 2.26
N PHE A 18 -42.50 -1.10 2.02
CA PHE A 18 -41.91 -2.38 2.44
C PHE A 18 -40.59 -2.68 1.71
N THR A 19 -40.50 -2.41 0.40
CA THR A 19 -39.25 -2.60 -0.36
C THR A 19 -38.17 -1.61 0.04
N VAL A 20 -38.53 -0.36 0.33
CA VAL A 20 -37.59 0.64 0.87
C VAL A 20 -37.14 0.25 2.28
N PHE A 21 -38.01 -0.30 3.13
CA PHE A 21 -37.65 -0.76 4.48
C PHE A 21 -36.68 -1.96 4.45
N THR A 22 -36.86 -2.90 3.51
CA THR A 22 -35.92 -4.03 3.34
C THR A 22 -34.54 -3.60 2.86
N ALA A 23 -34.43 -2.49 2.13
CA ALA A 23 -33.15 -1.95 1.68
C ALA A 23 -32.35 -1.26 2.81
N PHE A 24 -32.99 -0.99 3.95
CA PHE A 24 -32.36 -0.42 5.15
C PHE A 24 -32.19 -1.41 6.31
N LEU A 25 -32.46 -2.70 6.11
CA LEU A 25 -32.08 -3.73 7.09
C LEU A 25 -30.56 -3.94 7.03
N PRO A 26 -29.79 -3.53 8.06
CA PRO A 26 -28.37 -3.86 8.12
C PRO A 26 -28.27 -5.34 8.50
N GLY A 27 -28.10 -6.18 7.50
CA GLY A 27 -27.94 -7.60 7.72
C GLY A 27 -28.27 -8.40 6.48
N TYR A 28 -27.26 -8.61 5.64
CA TYR A 28 -27.20 -9.92 5.00
C TYR A 28 -27.34 -10.94 6.13
N PRO A 29 -28.25 -11.93 6.06
CA PRO A 29 -28.16 -13.06 6.95
C PRO A 29 -26.76 -13.61 6.71
N THR A 30 -25.84 -13.40 7.67
CA THR A 30 -24.62 -14.18 7.73
C THR A 30 -25.12 -15.59 7.80
N ALA A 31 -25.08 -16.30 6.66
CA ALA A 31 -25.32 -17.72 6.65
C ALA A 31 -24.47 -18.25 7.79
N SER A 32 -25.11 -18.86 8.79
CA SER A 32 -24.39 -19.43 9.92
C SER A 32 -23.32 -20.31 9.31
N LEU A 33 -22.05 -19.89 9.44
CA LEU A 33 -20.93 -20.72 9.06
C LEU A 33 -21.14 -22.02 9.84
N LYS A 34 -21.16 -23.13 9.10
CA LYS A 34 -21.26 -24.48 9.65
C LYS A 34 -20.15 -25.28 9.00
N PHE A 35 -19.14 -25.63 9.79
CA PHE A 35 -18.02 -26.39 9.27
C PHE A 35 -18.38 -27.89 9.22
N PRO A 36 -18.04 -28.60 8.13
CA PRO A 36 -18.40 -30.01 7.95
C PRO A 36 -17.49 -30.96 8.76
N TYR A 37 -16.80 -30.49 9.81
CA TYR A 37 -15.81 -31.29 10.54
C TYR A 37 -16.41 -32.54 11.20
N LYS A 38 -17.68 -32.48 11.62
CA LYS A 38 -18.41 -33.66 12.13
C LYS A 38 -18.65 -34.71 11.05
N GLN A 39 -18.90 -34.30 9.81
CA GLN A 39 -19.06 -35.22 8.67
C GLN A 39 -17.75 -35.90 8.32
N ALA A 40 -16.63 -35.21 8.56
CA ALA A 40 -15.28 -35.77 8.45
C ALA A 40 -14.87 -36.63 9.67
N GLY A 41 -15.74 -36.83 10.65
CA GLY A 41 -15.46 -37.63 11.85
C GLY A 41 -14.51 -36.99 12.86
N LEU A 42 -14.30 -35.66 12.79
CA LEU A 42 -13.40 -34.94 13.68
C LEU A 42 -14.11 -34.53 14.98
N THR A 43 -13.40 -34.63 16.11
CA THR A 43 -13.82 -33.99 17.37
C THR A 43 -13.69 -32.46 17.26
N PRO A 44 -14.38 -31.67 18.11
CA PRO A 44 -14.19 -30.22 18.17
C PRO A 44 -12.72 -29.80 18.37
N GLU A 45 -11.96 -30.51 19.20
CA GLU A 45 -10.53 -30.25 19.44
C GLU A 45 -9.69 -30.52 18.20
N GLN A 46 -9.95 -31.63 17.49
CA GLN A 46 -9.27 -31.95 16.24
C GLN A 46 -9.58 -30.92 15.15
N ALA A 47 -10.83 -30.48 15.06
CA ALA A 47 -11.26 -29.44 14.14
C ALA A 47 -10.60 -28.09 14.47
N ALA A 48 -10.53 -27.72 15.76
CA ALA A 48 -9.84 -26.53 16.22
C ALA A 48 -8.34 -26.56 15.88
N ALA A 49 -7.65 -27.67 16.17
CA ALA A 49 -6.24 -27.83 15.81
C ALA A 49 -6.01 -27.75 14.30
N HIS A 50 -6.88 -28.38 13.50
CA HIS A 50 -6.81 -28.30 12.05
C HIS A 50 -7.02 -26.87 11.55
N LEU A 51 -8.04 -26.18 12.05
CA LEU A 51 -8.37 -24.80 11.69
C LEU A 51 -7.19 -23.87 11.98
N LEU A 52 -6.63 -23.92 13.18
CA LEU A 52 -5.47 -23.12 13.57
C LEU A 52 -4.27 -23.40 12.65
N SER A 53 -4.01 -24.67 12.31
CA SER A 53 -2.91 -25.03 11.38
C SER A 53 -3.05 -24.43 9.97
N ARG A 54 -4.28 -24.11 9.54
CA ARG A 54 -4.58 -23.62 8.19
C ARG A 54 -4.74 -22.11 8.10
N PHE A 55 -5.14 -21.47 9.19
CA PHE A 55 -5.54 -20.05 9.18
C PHE A 55 -4.70 -19.18 10.12
N THR A 56 -3.68 -19.74 10.78
CA THR A 56 -2.73 -18.98 11.61
C THR A 56 -1.29 -19.38 11.29
N TYR A 57 -0.31 -18.73 11.95
CA TYR A 57 1.09 -19.15 11.93
C TYR A 57 1.40 -20.35 12.85
N GLY A 58 0.37 -20.97 13.43
CA GLY A 58 0.46 -22.03 14.41
C GLY A 58 -0.36 -21.71 15.66
N ALA A 59 -0.77 -22.76 16.38
CA ALA A 59 -1.48 -22.61 17.64
C ALA A 59 -0.51 -22.28 18.78
N THR A 60 -0.90 -21.35 19.64
CA THR A 60 -0.21 -21.09 20.91
C THR A 60 -0.61 -22.12 21.99
N PRO A 61 0.17 -22.27 23.07
CA PRO A 61 -0.19 -23.18 24.15
C PRO A 61 -1.58 -22.86 24.73
N GLY A 62 -2.50 -23.84 24.70
CA GLY A 62 -3.87 -23.70 25.21
C GLY A 62 -4.91 -23.25 24.17
N GLU A 63 -4.49 -22.68 23.04
CA GLU A 63 -5.42 -22.09 22.05
C GLU A 63 -6.36 -23.11 21.41
N VAL A 64 -5.90 -24.35 21.18
CA VAL A 64 -6.76 -25.43 20.66
C VAL A 64 -7.93 -25.70 21.60
N GLU A 65 -7.69 -25.70 22.91
CA GLU A 65 -8.72 -25.92 23.91
C GLU A 65 -9.69 -24.73 23.96
N GLU A 66 -9.17 -23.50 23.89
CA GLU A 66 -9.97 -22.28 23.83
C GLU A 66 -10.89 -22.25 22.61
N VAL A 67 -10.36 -22.54 21.42
CA VAL A 67 -11.12 -22.61 20.16
C VAL A 67 -12.16 -23.73 20.21
N SER A 68 -11.83 -24.90 20.79
CA SER A 68 -12.80 -25.97 21.00
C SER A 68 -13.99 -25.52 21.85
N LYS A 69 -13.72 -24.78 22.94
CA LYS A 69 -14.75 -24.27 23.87
C LYS A 69 -15.66 -23.23 23.23
N ILE A 70 -15.11 -22.27 22.48
CA ILE A 70 -15.92 -21.20 21.86
C ILE A 70 -16.59 -21.64 20.56
N GLY A 71 -16.06 -22.71 19.93
CA GLY A 71 -16.51 -23.24 18.65
C GLY A 71 -15.67 -22.73 17.47
N PRO A 72 -15.17 -23.63 16.58
CA PRO A 72 -14.40 -23.28 15.39
C PRO A 72 -15.04 -22.18 14.51
N GLU A 73 -16.36 -22.24 14.31
CA GLU A 73 -17.08 -21.28 13.46
C GLU A 73 -17.13 -19.88 14.08
N LYS A 74 -17.29 -19.80 15.41
CA LYS A 74 -17.30 -18.52 16.12
C LYS A 74 -15.91 -17.89 16.11
N TRP A 75 -14.88 -18.68 16.38
CA TRP A 75 -13.49 -18.21 16.28
C TRP A 75 -13.17 -17.70 14.88
N PHE A 76 -13.54 -18.45 13.84
CA PHE A 76 -13.28 -18.05 12.46
C PHE A 76 -14.01 -16.76 12.06
N ALA A 77 -15.26 -16.59 12.52
CA ALA A 77 -15.98 -15.34 12.31
C ALA A 77 -15.27 -14.13 12.96
N GLN A 78 -14.70 -14.30 14.16
CA GLN A 78 -13.91 -13.25 14.82
C GLN A 78 -12.64 -12.91 14.03
N GLN A 79 -11.97 -13.92 13.47
CA GLN A 79 -10.80 -13.73 12.62
C GLN A 79 -11.10 -12.99 11.32
N LEU A 80 -12.27 -13.24 10.72
CA LEU A 80 -12.72 -12.51 9.53
C LEU A 80 -13.05 -11.04 9.81
N ASP A 81 -13.56 -10.73 11.01
CA ASP A 81 -13.85 -9.36 11.45
C ASP A 81 -12.57 -8.57 11.77
N ALA A 82 -11.53 -9.28 12.22
CA ALA A 82 -10.21 -8.73 12.55
C ALA A 82 -10.24 -7.54 13.53
N GLN A 83 -11.15 -7.60 14.51
CA GLN A 83 -11.31 -6.59 15.58
C GLN A 83 -10.86 -7.08 16.96
N LEU A 84 -10.14 -8.20 17.04
CA LEU A 84 -9.64 -8.69 18.32
C LEU A 84 -8.58 -7.71 18.86
N PRO A 85 -8.59 -7.42 20.18
CA PRO A 85 -7.67 -6.44 20.77
C PRO A 85 -6.22 -6.94 20.68
N ASP A 86 -5.30 -6.07 20.26
CA ASP A 86 -3.89 -6.40 20.05
C ASP A 86 -2.98 -5.58 21.02
N ASP A 87 -3.41 -5.36 22.26
CA ASP A 87 -2.73 -4.44 23.19
C ASP A 87 -1.27 -4.80 23.46
N SER A 88 -0.97 -6.07 23.72
CA SER A 88 0.41 -6.54 23.93
C SER A 88 1.27 -6.38 22.68
N LEU A 89 0.72 -6.70 21.50
CA LEU A 89 1.39 -6.47 20.22
C LEU A 89 1.64 -4.97 20.00
N ASN A 90 0.65 -4.12 20.24
CA ASN A 90 0.76 -2.66 20.08
C ASN A 90 1.83 -2.06 21.00
N GLN A 91 1.96 -2.57 22.23
CA GLN A 91 3.05 -2.19 23.15
C GLN A 91 4.43 -2.57 22.60
N LEU A 92 4.58 -3.76 21.99
CA LEU A 92 5.82 -4.19 21.35
C LEU A 92 6.14 -3.34 20.11
N LEU A 93 5.15 -3.10 19.25
CA LEU A 93 5.28 -2.33 18.02
C LEU A 93 5.55 -0.83 18.28
N ASN A 94 5.13 -0.29 19.41
CA ASN A 94 5.36 1.11 19.76
C ASN A 94 6.84 1.51 19.87
N LYS A 95 7.74 0.54 19.98
CA LYS A 95 9.21 0.74 20.00
C LYS A 95 9.79 1.02 18.60
N TYR A 96 9.00 0.91 17.55
CA TYR A 96 9.43 1.04 16.16
C TYR A 96 8.83 2.28 15.51
N ASP A 97 9.46 3.43 15.71
CA ASP A 97 9.00 4.73 15.19
C ASP A 97 8.80 4.74 13.68
N ALA A 98 9.63 4.00 12.93
CA ALA A 98 9.57 3.93 11.48
C ALA A 98 8.21 3.47 10.96
N LEU A 99 7.50 2.64 11.73
CA LEU A 99 6.20 2.09 11.33
C LEU A 99 5.09 3.14 11.30
N LYS A 100 5.32 4.31 11.91
CA LYS A 100 4.35 5.41 12.00
C LYS A 100 4.58 6.48 10.93
N LEU A 101 5.71 6.42 10.22
CA LEU A 101 6.10 7.46 9.27
C LEU A 101 5.34 7.35 7.95
N SER A 102 4.97 8.50 7.40
CA SER A 102 4.53 8.63 6.02
C SER A 102 5.69 8.45 5.04
N ASN A 103 5.36 8.24 3.76
CA ASN A 103 6.37 8.13 2.71
C ASN A 103 7.32 9.35 2.63
N THR A 104 6.79 10.56 2.87
CA THR A 104 7.58 11.80 2.87
C THR A 104 8.52 11.86 4.07
N GLU A 105 8.05 11.48 5.26
CA GLU A 105 8.87 11.40 6.46
C GLU A 105 9.95 10.33 6.36
N VAL A 106 9.65 9.17 5.76
CA VAL A 106 10.66 8.13 5.51
C VAL A 106 11.76 8.66 4.60
N VAL A 107 11.41 9.31 3.48
CA VAL A 107 12.41 9.87 2.56
C VAL A 107 13.27 10.94 3.24
N ALA A 108 12.69 11.73 4.15
CA ALA A 108 13.41 12.76 4.90
C ALA A 108 14.32 12.18 6.00
N GLN A 109 13.83 11.22 6.78
CA GLN A 109 14.53 10.69 7.96
C GLN A 109 15.47 9.52 7.65
N TYR A 110 15.16 8.73 6.61
CA TYR A 110 15.94 7.56 6.20
C TYR A 110 16.49 7.73 4.78
N PRO A 111 17.26 8.80 4.49
CA PRO A 111 17.79 9.04 3.16
C PRO A 111 18.78 7.95 2.76
N LYS A 112 18.89 7.75 1.44
CA LYS A 112 19.84 6.79 0.89
C LYS A 112 21.27 7.24 1.05
N GLY A 113 22.23 6.31 1.06
CA GLY A 113 23.65 6.64 1.16
C GLY A 113 24.14 7.68 0.12
N ALA A 114 23.69 7.57 -1.14
CA ALA A 114 24.01 8.55 -2.18
C ALA A 114 23.33 9.93 -1.97
N GLN A 115 22.19 9.98 -1.27
CA GLN A 115 21.56 11.24 -0.87
C GLN A 115 22.32 11.86 0.29
N VAL A 116 22.65 11.09 1.32
CA VAL A 116 23.48 11.54 2.46
C VAL A 116 24.80 12.12 1.96
N LEU A 117 25.50 11.42 1.05
CA LEU A 117 26.74 11.92 0.47
C LEU A 117 26.56 13.28 -0.23
N ARG A 118 25.49 13.44 -1.02
CA ARG A 118 25.23 14.72 -1.71
C ARG A 118 24.92 15.84 -0.73
N MET A 119 24.18 15.55 0.34
CA MET A 119 23.89 16.51 1.40
C MET A 119 25.18 16.92 2.12
N ALA A 120 26.02 15.98 2.52
CA ALA A 120 27.30 16.24 3.17
C ALA A 120 28.29 17.01 2.29
N VAL A 121 28.34 16.73 0.98
CA VAL A 121 29.16 17.49 0.02
C VAL A 121 28.64 18.92 -0.15
N ARG A 122 27.32 19.08 -0.29
CA ARG A 122 26.67 20.39 -0.42
C ARG A 122 26.93 21.26 0.82
N ASP A 123 26.92 20.65 1.99
CA ASP A 123 27.11 21.33 3.26
C ASP A 123 28.60 21.48 3.64
N GLY A 124 29.52 21.11 2.74
CA GLY A 124 30.97 21.29 2.89
C GLY A 124 31.65 20.33 3.87
N VAL A 125 30.95 19.32 4.39
CA VAL A 125 31.47 18.36 5.38
C VAL A 125 32.39 17.32 4.73
N VAL A 126 32.11 16.95 3.48
CA VAL A 126 32.86 15.95 2.72
C VAL A 126 33.32 16.55 1.40
N ASN A 127 34.62 16.44 1.09
CA ASN A 127 35.13 16.77 -0.24
C ASN A 127 34.93 15.57 -1.18
N LYS A 128 34.43 15.85 -2.40
CA LYS A 128 34.16 14.86 -3.46
C LYS A 128 35.40 14.04 -3.83
N ASP A 129 36.59 14.60 -3.68
CA ASP A 129 37.86 13.95 -4.06
C ASP A 129 38.46 13.10 -2.92
N SER A 130 38.01 13.27 -1.67
CA SER A 130 38.52 12.54 -0.50
C SER A 130 38.00 11.10 -0.37
N VAL A 131 37.00 10.71 -1.17
CA VAL A 131 36.32 9.40 -1.09
C VAL A 131 37.27 8.21 -1.36
N LYS A 132 38.36 8.43 -2.11
CA LYS A 132 39.27 7.36 -2.55
C LYS A 132 40.43 7.10 -1.60
N THR A 133 40.79 8.04 -0.73
CA THR A 133 42.07 8.03 -0.02
C THR A 133 41.98 7.45 1.40
N ASP A 134 40.90 7.75 2.13
CA ASP A 134 40.64 7.18 3.47
C ASP A 134 39.16 6.81 3.63
N ARG A 135 38.86 5.54 3.38
CA ARG A 135 37.49 5.00 3.45
C ARG A 135 36.91 4.99 4.87
N LYS A 136 37.76 4.93 5.91
CA LYS A 136 37.28 4.88 7.30
C LYS A 136 36.90 6.28 7.75
N ALA A 137 37.81 7.24 7.63
CA ALA A 137 37.52 8.63 7.97
C ALA A 137 36.30 9.17 7.21
N TYR A 138 36.16 8.80 5.93
CA TYR A 138 34.98 9.12 5.14
C TYR A 138 33.67 8.55 5.70
N ARG A 139 33.66 7.28 6.15
CA ARG A 139 32.48 6.66 6.76
C ARG A 139 32.13 7.33 8.09
N ASP A 140 33.14 7.64 8.91
CA ASP A 140 32.97 8.30 10.19
C ASP A 140 32.39 9.72 10.00
N GLN A 141 32.88 10.48 9.00
CA GLN A 141 32.33 11.79 8.63
C GLN A 141 30.85 11.71 8.23
N LEU A 142 30.48 10.75 7.37
CA LEU A 142 29.08 10.58 6.97
C LEU A 142 28.20 10.16 8.14
N GLN A 143 28.68 9.28 9.02
CA GLN A 143 27.94 8.86 10.21
C GLN A 143 27.70 10.04 11.16
N ASN A 144 28.72 10.85 11.42
CA ASN A 144 28.61 12.05 12.24
C ASN A 144 27.65 13.07 11.61
N TYR A 145 27.75 13.28 10.30
CA TYR A 145 26.82 14.14 9.56
C TYR A 145 25.37 13.67 9.70
N MET A 146 25.12 12.35 9.58
CA MET A 146 23.79 11.79 9.79
C MET A 146 23.28 12.03 11.20
N GLN A 147 24.10 11.78 12.23
CA GLN A 147 23.73 11.99 13.63
C GLN A 147 23.38 13.46 13.92
N GLN A 148 24.19 14.40 13.45
CA GLN A 148 23.97 15.84 13.63
C GLN A 148 22.68 16.34 12.96
N ASN A 149 22.28 15.71 11.85
CA ASN A 149 21.08 16.08 11.11
C ASN A 149 19.87 15.20 11.44
N GLY A 150 19.96 14.33 12.46
CA GLY A 150 18.87 13.43 12.85
C GLY A 150 18.50 12.37 11.79
N LEU A 151 19.40 12.09 10.85
CA LEU A 151 19.21 11.11 9.78
C LEU A 151 19.54 9.71 10.29
N LYS A 152 18.75 8.73 9.88
CA LYS A 152 18.90 7.32 10.25
C LYS A 152 19.30 6.47 9.03
N PRO A 153 20.10 5.40 9.20
CA PRO A 153 20.44 4.51 8.10
C PRO A 153 19.22 3.78 7.54
N GLU A 154 19.16 3.59 6.23
CA GLU A 154 18.08 2.82 5.57
C GLU A 154 17.96 1.39 6.13
N GLN A 155 19.07 0.76 6.55
CA GLN A 155 19.03 -0.55 7.17
C GLN A 155 18.20 -0.57 8.45
N GLU A 156 18.17 0.53 9.19
CA GLU A 156 17.34 0.65 10.40
C GLU A 156 15.86 0.61 10.03
N LEU A 157 15.44 1.33 8.98
CA LEU A 157 14.05 1.26 8.46
C LEU A 157 13.64 -0.18 8.15
N LEU A 158 14.48 -0.89 7.38
CA LEU A 158 14.22 -2.27 6.98
C LEU A 158 14.23 -3.23 8.18
N ARG A 159 15.12 -3.03 9.15
CA ARG A 159 15.16 -3.83 10.38
C ARG A 159 13.86 -3.68 11.17
N GLN A 160 13.35 -2.46 11.32
CA GLN A 160 12.08 -2.22 12.00
C GLN A 160 10.91 -2.87 11.23
N PHE A 161 10.89 -2.73 9.90
CA PHE A 161 9.89 -3.36 9.03
C PHE A 161 9.91 -4.90 9.06
N ILE A 162 11.08 -5.52 9.15
CA ILE A 162 11.17 -6.99 9.25
C ILE A 162 10.72 -7.45 10.64
N ASN A 163 11.16 -6.76 11.70
CA ASN A 163 10.81 -7.12 13.07
C ASN A 163 9.30 -7.03 13.32
N GLN A 164 8.61 -6.04 12.76
CA GLN A 164 7.16 -5.92 12.95
C GLN A 164 6.39 -7.11 12.36
N LYS A 165 6.86 -7.71 11.25
CA LYS A 165 6.24 -8.91 10.66
C LYS A 165 6.34 -10.10 11.61
N ILE A 166 7.51 -10.30 12.22
CA ILE A 166 7.73 -11.37 13.20
C ILE A 166 6.84 -11.16 14.42
N LEU A 167 6.78 -9.93 14.94
CA LEU A 167 5.95 -9.60 16.10
C LEU A 167 4.47 -9.82 15.81
N ARG A 168 3.98 -9.40 14.65
CA ARG A 168 2.59 -9.62 14.23
C ARG A 168 2.24 -11.09 14.12
N ALA A 169 3.09 -11.88 13.45
CA ALA A 169 2.90 -13.31 13.32
C ALA A 169 2.86 -14.02 14.69
N ALA A 170 3.70 -13.59 15.64
CA ALA A 170 3.80 -14.22 16.96
C ALA A 170 2.77 -13.74 17.99
N TYR A 171 2.31 -12.49 17.92
CA TYR A 171 1.54 -11.86 19.00
C TYR A 171 0.18 -11.27 18.58
N SER A 172 -0.17 -11.23 17.29
CA SER A 172 -1.50 -10.75 16.91
C SER A 172 -2.56 -11.79 17.25
N ASN A 173 -3.66 -11.33 17.84
CA ASN A 173 -4.88 -12.11 18.01
C ASN A 173 -5.67 -12.23 16.69
N ASN A 174 -5.37 -11.41 15.68
CA ASN A 174 -5.99 -11.41 14.36
C ASN A 174 -5.14 -12.19 13.33
N GLN A 175 -4.77 -13.42 13.68
CA GLN A 175 -3.85 -14.27 12.91
C GLN A 175 -4.23 -14.45 11.43
N LEU A 176 -5.52 -14.58 11.11
CA LEU A 176 -5.96 -14.71 9.73
C LEU A 176 -5.61 -13.45 8.91
N GLN A 177 -5.78 -12.26 9.49
CA GLN A 177 -5.41 -11.01 8.84
C GLN A 177 -3.90 -10.98 8.54
N GLU A 178 -3.06 -11.47 9.46
CA GLU A 178 -1.60 -11.45 9.29
C GLU A 178 -1.13 -12.48 8.24
N VAL A 179 -1.72 -13.68 8.21
CA VAL A 179 -1.49 -14.68 7.15
C VAL A 179 -1.90 -14.11 5.79
N MET A 180 -3.10 -13.53 5.69
CA MET A 180 -3.59 -12.94 4.44
C MET A 180 -2.78 -11.72 4.02
N THR A 181 -2.33 -10.89 4.96
CA THR A 181 -1.41 -9.77 4.68
C THR A 181 -0.12 -10.27 4.05
N SER A 182 0.48 -11.33 4.59
CA SER A 182 1.69 -11.92 4.00
C SER A 182 1.44 -12.56 2.64
N PHE A 183 0.31 -13.26 2.48
CA PHE A 183 -0.10 -13.82 1.19
C PHE A 183 -0.22 -12.71 0.12
N TRP A 184 -0.96 -11.64 0.41
CA TRP A 184 -1.16 -10.55 -0.54
C TRP A 184 0.09 -9.71 -0.78
N PHE A 185 0.92 -9.51 0.24
CA PHE A 185 2.22 -8.85 0.07
C PHE A 185 3.11 -9.66 -0.89
N ASN A 186 3.06 -11.00 -0.83
CA ASN A 186 3.78 -11.87 -1.75
C ASN A 186 3.14 -11.94 -3.15
N HIS A 187 1.81 -11.89 -3.24
CA HIS A 187 1.09 -11.86 -4.54
C HIS A 187 1.35 -10.55 -5.30
N PHE A 188 1.27 -9.41 -4.60
CA PHE A 188 1.59 -8.08 -5.11
C PHE A 188 3.01 -7.68 -4.69
N ASN A 189 3.97 -8.51 -5.08
CA ASN A 189 5.36 -8.40 -4.63
C ASN A 189 6.03 -7.09 -5.08
N VAL A 190 6.82 -6.53 -4.17
CA VAL A 190 7.72 -5.40 -4.42
C VAL A 190 9.08 -5.70 -3.81
N SER A 191 10.16 -5.26 -4.47
CA SER A 191 11.51 -5.65 -4.09
C SER A 191 12.22 -4.63 -3.19
N ILE A 192 12.71 -5.09 -2.04
CA ILE A 192 13.60 -4.33 -1.14
C ILE A 192 14.95 -4.00 -1.78
N VAL A 193 15.39 -4.74 -2.81
CA VAL A 193 16.69 -4.50 -3.48
C VAL A 193 16.56 -3.59 -4.70
N LYS A 194 15.34 -3.34 -5.20
CA LYS A 194 15.12 -2.46 -6.35
C LYS A 194 15.15 -0.99 -5.94
N ASN A 195 16.36 -0.43 -5.95
CA ASN A 195 16.68 0.99 -5.75
C ASN A 195 15.63 1.74 -4.91
N ASP A 196 14.84 2.64 -5.50
CA ASP A 196 13.98 3.61 -4.80
C ASP A 196 12.70 3.03 -4.20
N CYS A 197 12.36 1.78 -4.51
CA CYS A 197 11.18 1.11 -3.99
C CYS A 197 11.28 0.84 -2.47
N SER A 198 12.48 0.50 -1.98
CA SER A 198 12.73 0.04 -0.59
C SER A 198 12.12 0.95 0.48
N GLN A 199 12.25 2.26 0.30
CA GLN A 199 11.78 3.28 1.24
C GLN A 199 10.24 3.33 1.36
N TYR A 200 9.51 2.84 0.37
CA TYR A 200 8.03 2.88 0.35
C TYR A 200 7.38 1.58 0.83
N ILE A 201 8.17 0.52 1.03
CA ILE A 201 7.66 -0.81 1.41
C ILE A 201 6.96 -0.80 2.78
N PRO A 202 7.46 -0.11 3.82
CA PRO A 202 6.77 -0.08 5.11
C PRO A 202 5.35 0.51 5.02
N ALA A 203 5.20 1.63 4.30
CA ALA A 203 3.89 2.25 4.07
C ALA A 203 3.02 1.41 3.12
N TYR A 204 3.62 0.74 2.14
CA TYR A 204 2.90 -0.17 1.24
C TYR A 204 2.20 -1.29 2.02
N GLU A 205 2.90 -1.97 2.92
CA GLU A 205 2.22 -2.98 3.74
C GLU A 205 1.15 -2.36 4.65
N ARG A 206 1.52 -1.29 5.38
CA ARG A 206 0.65 -0.67 6.40
C ARG A 206 -0.62 -0.06 5.83
N ASP A 207 -0.51 0.68 4.73
CA ASP A 207 -1.57 1.54 4.21
C ASP A 207 -2.29 0.93 3.00
N VAL A 208 -1.68 -0.06 2.34
CA VAL A 208 -2.23 -0.67 1.12
C VAL A 208 -2.62 -2.12 1.34
N ILE A 209 -1.70 -2.97 1.79
CA ILE A 209 -1.98 -4.41 1.91
C ILE A 209 -2.86 -4.70 3.13
N ARG A 210 -2.39 -4.35 4.33
CA ARG A 210 -3.01 -4.76 5.60
C ARG A 210 -4.47 -4.33 5.74
N PRO A 211 -4.87 -3.09 5.39
CA PRO A 211 -6.26 -2.65 5.50
C PRO A 211 -7.21 -3.38 4.53
N ASN A 212 -6.66 -3.95 3.45
CA ASN A 212 -7.43 -4.62 2.39
C ASN A 212 -7.28 -6.16 2.42
N ALA A 213 -6.55 -6.72 3.40
CA ALA A 213 -6.16 -8.14 3.39
C ALA A 213 -7.35 -9.12 3.44
N LEU A 214 -8.44 -8.74 4.10
CA LEU A 214 -9.70 -9.49 4.19
C LEU A 214 -10.83 -8.83 3.38
N GLY A 215 -10.50 -7.82 2.58
CA GLY A 215 -11.45 -6.98 1.85
C GLY A 215 -11.73 -7.49 0.43
N LYS A 216 -12.22 -6.58 -0.41
CA LYS A 216 -12.49 -6.88 -1.82
C LYS A 216 -11.21 -6.86 -2.61
N PHE A 217 -11.00 -7.89 -3.44
CA PHE A 217 -9.84 -7.99 -4.32
C PHE A 217 -9.67 -6.76 -5.23
N ASN A 218 -10.77 -6.20 -5.77
CA ASN A 218 -10.71 -5.00 -6.60
C ASN A 218 -10.12 -3.78 -5.86
N ASP A 219 -10.48 -3.60 -4.60
CA ASP A 219 -10.00 -2.46 -3.80
C ASP A 219 -8.52 -2.63 -3.49
N LEU A 220 -8.10 -3.85 -3.14
CA LEU A 220 -6.70 -4.22 -2.98
C LEU A 220 -5.90 -4.00 -4.26
N LEU A 221 -6.35 -4.55 -5.40
CA LEU A 221 -5.71 -4.40 -6.71
C LEU A 221 -5.52 -2.93 -7.08
N LEU A 222 -6.55 -2.10 -6.91
CA LEU A 222 -6.47 -0.70 -7.26
C LEU A 222 -5.54 0.06 -6.31
N ALA A 223 -5.54 -0.28 -5.02
CA ALA A 223 -4.68 0.34 -4.03
C ALA A 223 -3.19 -0.03 -4.25
N THR A 224 -2.89 -1.31 -4.55
CA THR A 224 -1.53 -1.73 -4.90
C THR A 224 -1.07 -1.05 -6.17
N ALA A 225 -1.95 -0.97 -7.18
CA ALA A 225 -1.58 -0.42 -8.47
C ALA A 225 -1.23 1.08 -8.45
N LYS A 226 -1.76 1.83 -7.47
CA LYS A 226 -1.49 3.27 -7.27
C LYS A 226 -0.38 3.56 -6.27
N SER A 227 0.13 2.53 -5.59
CA SER A 227 1.07 2.72 -4.50
C SER A 227 2.44 3.22 -4.99
N PRO A 228 3.14 4.09 -4.24
CA PRO A 228 4.49 4.52 -4.59
C PRO A 228 5.47 3.35 -4.74
N ALA A 229 5.35 2.31 -3.91
CA ALA A 229 6.18 1.12 -3.99
C ALA A 229 6.01 0.41 -5.34
N MET A 230 4.77 0.10 -5.75
CA MET A 230 4.50 -0.59 -7.01
C MET A 230 4.89 0.26 -8.23
N LEU A 231 4.56 1.55 -8.21
CA LEU A 231 4.89 2.48 -9.30
C LEU A 231 6.41 2.61 -9.51
N TYR A 232 7.21 2.61 -8.44
CA TYR A 232 8.67 2.55 -8.54
C TYR A 232 9.18 1.16 -8.91
N TYR A 233 8.56 0.10 -8.38
CA TYR A 233 8.99 -1.26 -8.62
C TYR A 233 8.82 -1.65 -10.09
N LEU A 234 7.79 -1.17 -10.77
CA LEU A 234 7.51 -1.49 -12.17
C LEU A 234 7.81 -0.34 -13.13
N ASP A 235 8.50 0.69 -12.65
CA ASP A 235 8.95 1.87 -13.41
C ASP A 235 7.80 2.64 -14.09
N ASN A 236 6.54 2.46 -13.64
CA ASN A 236 5.37 3.14 -14.21
C ASN A 236 5.39 4.66 -14.00
N PHE A 237 6.11 5.13 -12.98
CA PHE A 237 6.29 6.57 -12.74
C PHE A 237 6.92 7.32 -13.94
N SER A 238 7.58 6.60 -14.85
CA SER A 238 8.19 7.11 -16.09
C SER A 238 7.32 6.94 -17.34
N SER A 239 6.15 6.30 -17.21
CA SER A 239 5.22 6.01 -18.30
C SER A 239 4.54 7.28 -18.82
N SER A 240 4.47 7.44 -20.14
CA SER A 240 3.85 8.60 -20.77
C SER A 240 3.03 8.21 -22.00
N GLY A 241 1.80 8.69 -22.08
CA GLY A 241 0.86 8.34 -23.16
C GLY A 241 1.14 8.97 -24.53
N ASN A 242 2.13 9.86 -24.67
CA ASN A 242 2.37 10.58 -25.92
C ASN A 242 3.85 10.54 -26.34
N LYS A 243 4.14 10.05 -27.55
CA LYS A 243 5.46 10.23 -28.18
C LYS A 243 5.65 11.66 -28.72
N ASP A 244 4.54 12.36 -29.04
CA ASP A 244 4.56 13.62 -29.81
C ASP A 244 4.56 14.91 -28.97
N ASN A 245 4.43 14.83 -27.65
CA ASN A 245 4.46 16.03 -26.78
C ASN A 245 5.87 16.46 -26.33
N MET A 246 6.94 15.87 -26.89
CA MET A 246 8.30 16.28 -26.56
C MET A 246 8.65 17.68 -27.07
N GLU A 247 7.97 18.22 -28.09
CA GLU A 247 8.26 19.55 -28.63
C GLU A 247 7.32 20.67 -28.15
N GLN A 248 6.16 20.34 -27.55
CA GLN A 248 5.08 21.33 -27.30
C GLN A 248 4.58 21.45 -25.85
N SER A 249 5.26 20.85 -24.87
CA SER A 249 5.01 21.15 -23.45
C SER A 249 5.78 22.39 -22.99
N ASN A 250 5.61 23.51 -23.70
CA ASN A 250 6.08 24.84 -23.30
C ASN A 250 4.88 25.72 -22.91
N ARG A 251 3.99 25.20 -22.03
CA ARG A 251 2.75 25.90 -21.65
C ARG A 251 2.97 27.00 -20.58
N PRO A 252 2.19 28.10 -20.63
CA PRO A 252 2.49 29.39 -20.01
C PRO A 252 2.38 29.44 -18.48
N ILE A 253 1.89 28.36 -17.86
CA ILE A 253 1.81 28.21 -16.40
C ILE A 253 3.23 28.15 -15.82
N HIS A 254 4.20 27.57 -16.56
CA HIS A 254 5.61 27.60 -16.17
C HIS A 254 6.20 29.02 -16.26
N ARG A 255 5.73 29.84 -17.21
CA ARG A 255 6.18 31.24 -17.37
C ARG A 255 5.61 32.14 -16.27
N ARG A 256 4.33 32.00 -15.90
CA ARG A 256 3.73 32.76 -14.79
C ARG A 256 4.27 32.33 -13.42
N LEU A 257 4.51 31.04 -13.20
CA LEU A 257 5.14 30.56 -11.97
C LEU A 257 6.58 31.07 -11.83
N MET A 258 7.37 31.06 -12.92
CA MET A 258 8.73 31.60 -12.92
C MET A 258 8.77 33.13 -12.79
N GLN A 259 7.80 33.86 -13.34
CA GLN A 259 7.72 35.32 -13.25
C GLN A 259 7.25 35.79 -11.87
N GLN A 260 6.44 34.99 -11.17
CA GLN A 260 6.05 35.22 -9.77
C GLN A 260 7.13 34.74 -8.77
N MET A 261 8.10 33.95 -9.22
CA MET A 261 9.29 33.51 -8.46
C MET A 261 10.53 34.38 -8.67
N GLN A 262 10.48 35.43 -9.51
CA GLN A 262 11.60 36.36 -9.72
C GLN A 262 11.85 37.33 -8.55
N GLY A 263 11.02 37.31 -7.50
CA GLY A 263 11.17 38.15 -6.31
C GLY A 263 11.53 37.40 -5.01
N ALA A 264 11.72 36.08 -5.04
CA ALA A 264 12.04 35.30 -3.85
C ALA A 264 13.28 34.42 -4.07
N ASP A 265 14.24 34.59 -3.17
CA ASP A 265 15.57 33.99 -3.15
C ASP A 265 15.58 32.49 -3.51
N THR A 266 16.03 32.19 -4.73
CA THR A 266 15.92 30.89 -5.43
C THR A 266 16.83 29.78 -4.89
N GLY A 267 17.44 29.94 -3.72
CA GLY A 267 18.34 28.96 -3.09
C GLY A 267 17.65 27.76 -2.43
N ARG A 268 16.34 27.81 -2.16
CA ARG A 268 15.64 26.80 -1.33
C ARG A 268 15.04 25.60 -2.07
N PHE A 269 14.93 25.63 -3.40
CA PHE A 269 14.27 24.55 -4.17
C PHE A 269 15.10 24.01 -5.35
N ALA A 270 16.37 24.42 -5.49
CA ALA A 270 17.24 24.04 -6.60
C ALA A 270 17.69 22.56 -6.59
N ASN A 271 17.42 21.80 -5.53
CA ASN A 271 18.02 20.46 -5.34
C ASN A 271 17.00 19.39 -4.92
N MET A 272 15.99 19.14 -5.76
CA MET A 272 15.29 17.85 -5.80
C MET A 272 15.93 16.95 -6.89
N PRO A 273 16.86 16.04 -6.55
CA PRO A 273 17.54 15.27 -7.57
C PRO A 273 16.77 14.00 -7.92
N LYS A 274 15.62 14.15 -8.62
CA LYS A 274 14.96 13.10 -9.44
C LYS A 274 14.06 13.63 -10.58
N LEU A 275 13.79 14.93 -10.68
CA LEU A 275 12.97 15.47 -11.78
C LEU A 275 13.64 15.36 -13.17
N ASN A 276 14.97 15.22 -13.23
CA ASN A 276 15.69 15.05 -14.50
C ASN A 276 15.67 13.60 -15.05
N LYS A 277 15.25 12.58 -14.27
CA LYS A 277 14.99 11.24 -14.83
C LYS A 277 13.61 11.13 -15.48
N ALA A 278 12.68 12.01 -15.12
CA ALA A 278 11.40 12.17 -15.83
C ALA A 278 11.56 12.78 -17.24
N LYS A 279 12.78 13.21 -17.63
CA LYS A 279 13.03 13.89 -18.92
C LYS A 279 13.23 12.96 -20.13
N LYS A 280 13.26 11.65 -19.95
CA LYS A 280 13.05 10.71 -21.05
C LYS A 280 11.79 9.91 -20.76
N ALA A 281 10.64 10.49 -21.07
CA ALA A 281 9.43 9.74 -21.32
C ALA A 281 9.79 8.59 -22.29
N GLN A 282 9.87 7.35 -21.79
CA GLN A 282 10.27 6.18 -22.58
C GLN A 282 9.11 5.64 -23.44
N GLY A 283 7.97 6.34 -23.48
CA GLY A 283 6.74 5.87 -24.08
C GLY A 283 5.84 5.17 -23.06
N LEU A 284 4.89 4.37 -23.54
CA LEU A 284 4.01 3.58 -22.69
C LEU A 284 4.80 2.49 -21.97
N ASN A 285 4.62 2.38 -20.66
CA ASN A 285 5.15 1.25 -19.90
C ASN A 285 4.20 0.05 -20.01
N GLU A 286 4.39 -0.76 -21.05
CA GLU A 286 3.65 -2.00 -21.23
C GLU A 286 4.05 -3.11 -20.26
N ASN A 287 5.26 -3.06 -19.67
CA ASN A 287 5.68 -4.06 -18.68
C ASN A 287 4.75 -4.03 -17.48
N TYR A 288 4.42 -2.85 -16.97
CA TYR A 288 3.51 -2.76 -15.83
C TYR A 288 2.10 -3.25 -16.15
N ALA A 289 1.56 -2.82 -17.29
CA ALA A 289 0.25 -3.29 -17.75
C ALA A 289 0.21 -4.82 -17.89
N ARG A 290 1.29 -5.39 -18.43
CA ARG A 290 1.47 -6.82 -18.56
C ARG A 290 1.46 -7.51 -17.20
N GLU A 291 2.22 -7.02 -16.22
CA GLU A 291 2.24 -7.64 -14.88
C GLU A 291 0.88 -7.56 -14.17
N VAL A 292 0.14 -6.45 -14.32
CA VAL A 292 -1.22 -6.33 -13.78
C VAL A 292 -2.13 -7.41 -14.38
N MET A 293 -2.05 -7.64 -15.69
CA MET A 293 -2.89 -8.64 -16.38
C MET A 293 -2.42 -10.07 -16.10
N GLU A 294 -1.13 -10.34 -16.27
CA GLU A 294 -0.54 -11.69 -16.19
C GLU A 294 -0.38 -12.19 -14.77
N LEU A 295 0.25 -11.41 -13.90
CA LEU A 295 0.66 -11.88 -12.58
C LEU A 295 -0.38 -11.59 -11.51
N HIS A 296 -1.10 -10.48 -11.66
CA HIS A 296 -1.96 -10.01 -10.59
C HIS A 296 -3.44 -10.36 -10.77
N THR A 297 -3.92 -10.58 -11.99
CA THR A 297 -5.37 -10.71 -12.26
C THR A 297 -5.76 -11.94 -13.08
N LEU A 298 -5.44 -11.98 -14.37
CA LEU A 298 -6.00 -12.91 -15.34
C LEU A 298 -5.15 -14.19 -15.52
N GLY A 299 -3.87 -14.14 -15.18
CA GLY A 299 -2.93 -15.23 -15.49
C GLY A 299 -2.33 -15.11 -16.88
N VAL A 300 -1.25 -15.85 -17.14
CA VAL A 300 -0.56 -15.86 -18.45
C VAL A 300 -1.46 -16.31 -19.61
N ASP A 301 -2.39 -17.24 -19.33
CA ASP A 301 -3.35 -17.76 -20.29
C ASP A 301 -4.74 -17.09 -20.17
N GLY A 302 -4.78 -15.87 -19.60
CA GLY A 302 -6.00 -15.14 -19.28
C GLY A 302 -6.80 -14.61 -20.48
N GLY A 303 -6.42 -14.95 -21.71
CA GLY A 303 -7.15 -14.61 -22.94
C GLY A 303 -7.06 -13.14 -23.39
N TYR A 304 -6.14 -12.37 -22.83
CA TYR A 304 -5.88 -10.99 -23.27
C TYR A 304 -4.90 -10.95 -24.45
N THR A 305 -4.98 -9.88 -25.24
CA THR A 305 -4.14 -9.67 -26.42
C THR A 305 -3.05 -8.63 -26.15
N GLN A 306 -2.07 -8.56 -27.04
CA GLN A 306 -1.08 -7.46 -27.03
C GLN A 306 -1.76 -6.09 -27.11
N GLN A 307 -2.89 -5.98 -27.83
CA GLN A 307 -3.65 -4.74 -27.90
C GLN A 307 -4.22 -4.35 -26.53
N ASP A 308 -4.72 -5.31 -25.75
CA ASP A 308 -5.23 -5.06 -24.41
C ASP A 308 -4.13 -4.58 -23.46
N VAL A 309 -2.91 -5.15 -23.56
CA VAL A 309 -1.73 -4.67 -22.82
C VAL A 309 -1.43 -3.21 -23.15
N THR A 310 -1.40 -2.85 -24.43
CA THR A 310 -1.17 -1.46 -24.85
C THR A 310 -2.28 -0.53 -24.34
N GLN A 311 -3.55 -0.96 -24.33
CA GLN A 311 -4.66 -0.14 -23.81
C GLN A 311 -4.60 -0.01 -22.28
N ALA A 312 -4.30 -1.09 -21.56
CA ALA A 312 -4.07 -1.05 -20.12
C ALA A 312 -2.88 -0.13 -19.78
N ALA A 313 -1.79 -0.17 -20.55
CA ALA A 313 -0.66 0.74 -20.37
C ALA A 313 -1.07 2.20 -20.55
N LYS A 314 -1.96 2.51 -21.51
CA LYS A 314 -2.54 3.86 -21.67
C LYS A 314 -3.37 4.27 -20.46
N VAL A 315 -4.22 3.38 -19.93
CA VAL A 315 -5.04 3.65 -18.73
C VAL A 315 -4.16 3.90 -17.50
N LEU A 316 -3.08 3.15 -17.35
CA LEU A 316 -2.12 3.28 -16.25
C LEU A 316 -1.20 4.50 -16.39
N THR A 317 -1.15 5.15 -17.57
CA THR A 317 -0.44 6.42 -17.71
C THR A 317 -1.09 7.52 -16.89
N GLY A 318 -0.27 8.38 -16.30
CA GLY A 318 -0.74 9.44 -15.39
C GLY A 318 -0.70 9.06 -13.91
N TRP A 319 -0.63 7.78 -13.56
CA TRP A 319 -0.25 7.37 -12.20
C TRP A 319 1.27 7.46 -12.05
N SER A 320 1.70 8.47 -11.30
CA SER A 320 3.11 8.70 -10.99
C SER A 320 3.29 8.94 -9.50
N VAL A 321 4.54 8.92 -9.05
CA VAL A 321 4.88 9.12 -7.64
C VAL A 321 4.95 10.61 -7.29
N TYR A 322 4.76 11.51 -8.27
CA TYR A 322 4.82 12.96 -8.05
C TYR A 322 3.61 13.74 -8.62
N PRO A 323 3.02 14.66 -7.84
CA PRO A 323 3.29 14.85 -6.41
C PRO A 323 2.94 13.56 -5.64
N MET A 324 3.74 13.22 -4.61
CA MET A 324 3.44 12.07 -3.76
C MET A 324 2.02 12.31 -3.24
N GLY A 325 1.03 11.59 -3.76
CA GLY A 325 -0.37 11.84 -3.46
C GLY A 325 -0.70 11.61 -1.99
N ASN A 326 -2.00 11.54 -1.67
CA ASN A 326 -2.58 11.40 -0.32
C ASN A 326 -2.10 10.20 0.55
N TYR A 327 -1.09 9.44 0.14
CA TYR A 327 -0.49 8.32 0.90
C TYR A 327 0.51 8.78 1.98
N GLY A 328 0.28 9.95 2.58
CA GLY A 328 1.19 10.57 3.53
C GLY A 328 0.61 11.79 4.22
N GLN A 329 -0.42 11.55 5.04
CA GLN A 329 -1.25 12.49 5.80
C GLN A 329 -2.57 12.86 5.11
N ALA A 330 -3.67 12.63 5.83
CA ALA A 330 -4.96 13.22 5.53
C ALA A 330 -4.79 14.75 5.49
N GLY A 331 -4.96 15.36 4.31
CA GLY A 331 -4.87 16.81 4.17
C GLY A 331 -4.86 17.31 2.73
N GLN A 332 -6.06 17.70 2.27
CA GLN A 332 -6.38 18.57 1.12
C GLN A 332 -6.57 17.94 -0.27
N LYS A 333 -7.87 17.80 -0.61
CA LYS A 333 -8.40 17.95 -1.97
C LYS A 333 -7.77 19.20 -2.60
N THR A 334 -7.25 19.14 -3.82
CA THR A 334 -8.08 19.31 -5.01
C THR A 334 -7.34 18.78 -6.23
N TYR A 335 -7.90 17.76 -6.88
CA TYR A 335 -7.84 17.61 -8.33
C TYR A 335 -9.11 16.87 -8.74
N GLU A 336 -10.09 17.63 -9.24
CA GLU A 336 -11.16 17.03 -10.04
C GLU A 336 -10.59 16.71 -11.42
N PRO A 337 -10.71 15.46 -11.91
CA PRO A 337 -10.37 15.16 -13.28
C PRO A 337 -11.44 15.76 -14.20
N TYR A 338 -11.03 16.68 -15.07
CA TYR A 338 -11.84 17.17 -16.17
C TYR A 338 -12.12 16.02 -17.15
N TRP A 339 -13.27 15.37 -16.96
CA TRP A 339 -13.99 14.65 -18.01
C TRP A 339 -15.46 15.03 -17.91
N GLY A 340 -15.78 16.14 -18.57
CA GLY A 340 -17.10 16.72 -18.78
C GLY A 340 -16.96 17.87 -19.77
#